data_AF-A0A1N7DDM2-F1
#
_entry.id   AF-A0A1N7DDM2-F1
#
_cell.length_a   1.000
_cell.length_b   1.000
_cell.length_c   1.000
_cell.angle_alpha   90.00
_cell.angle_beta   90.00
_cell.angle_gamma   90.00
#
_symmetry.space_group_name_H-M   'P 1'
#
loop_
_entity.id
_entity.type
_entity.pdbx_description
1 polymer ?
#
loop_
_entity_poly.entity_id
_entity_poly.type
_entity_poly.pdbx_seq_one_letter_code
_entity_poly.pdbx_strand_id
1 'polypeptide(L)' 'MGSSMSLPRTPIEWFMLGPVLVVLNVVVLLATNHTLPEAVAMGVFYGFAMALVLVIVATVWNTHREASDSADAESAE' A
#
# COMPACT_ATOMS: atom_id res chain seq x y z
N MET A 1 5.41 -24.17 19.81
CA MET A 1 5.46 -23.99 18.34
C MET A 1 4.12 -23.45 17.92
N GLY A 2 4.12 -22.41 17.11
CA GLY A 2 2.98 -21.53 16.86
C GLY A 2 3.57 -20.14 16.67
N SER A 3 4.12 -19.93 15.49
CA SER A 3 4.90 -18.79 15.04
C SER A 3 4.42 -17.48 15.64
N SER A 4 5.37 -16.76 16.25
CA SER A 4 5.35 -15.30 16.27
C SER A 4 4.80 -14.83 14.93
N MET A 5 3.55 -14.37 14.92
CA MET A 5 3.02 -13.59 13.82
C MET A 5 3.85 -12.30 13.84
N SER A 6 5.04 -12.38 13.25
CA SER A 6 5.85 -11.24 12.91
C SER A 6 4.98 -10.50 11.92
N LEU A 7 4.18 -9.54 12.41
CA LEU A 7 3.71 -8.44 11.60
C LEU A 7 4.95 -7.96 10.83
N PRO A 8 5.04 -8.24 9.52
CA PRO A 8 6.26 -7.97 8.80
C PRO A 8 6.35 -6.45 8.65
N ARG A 9 7.48 -5.92 9.11
CA ARG A 9 7.97 -4.56 8.90
C ARG A 9 7.30 -3.51 9.77
N THR A 10 8.13 -2.75 10.46
CA THR A 10 7.75 -1.65 11.36
C THR A 10 6.69 -0.75 10.71
N PRO A 11 5.68 -0.26 11.47
CA PRO A 11 4.63 0.66 10.96
C PRO A 11 5.15 1.84 10.13
N ILE A 12 6.43 2.20 10.33
CA ILE A 12 7.14 3.26 9.63
C ILE A 12 7.31 3.00 8.12
N GLU A 13 7.45 1.75 7.68
CA GLU A 13 7.63 1.43 6.24
C GLU A 13 6.35 1.71 5.46
N TRP A 14 5.19 1.43 6.06
CA TRP A 14 3.88 1.76 5.49
C TRP A 14 3.63 3.28 5.49
N PHE A 15 4.13 3.99 6.50
CA PHE A 15 4.04 5.45 6.55
C PHE A 15 4.83 6.12 5.43
N MET A 16 5.95 5.52 5.00
CA MET A 16 6.78 6.05 3.90
C MET A 16 6.21 5.76 2.51
N LEU A 17 5.27 4.81 2.38
CA LEU A 17 4.71 4.40 1.08
C LEU A 17 4.05 5.57 0.34
N GLY A 18 3.21 6.35 1.02
CA GLY A 18 2.51 7.50 0.44
C GLY A 18 3.48 8.56 -0.11
N PRO A 19 4.39 9.10 0.73
CA PRO A 19 5.41 10.05 0.28
C PRO A 19 6.28 9.53 -0.87
N VAL A 20 6.69 8.25 -0.83
CA VAL A 20 7.49 7.64 -1.90
C VAL A 20 6.71 7.60 -3.22
N LEU A 21 5.43 7.21 -3.19
CA LEU A 21 4.59 7.18 -4.39
C LEU A 21 4.37 8.58 -4.97
N VAL A 22 4.21 9.60 -4.11
CA VAL A 22 4.12 11.00 -4.55
C VAL A 22 5.40 11.43 -5.26
N VAL A 23 6.57 11.23 -4.64
CA VAL A 23 7.86 11.61 -5.23
C VAL A 23 8.09 10.90 -6.56
N LEU A 24 7.81 9.60 -6.62
CA LEU A 24 7.98 8.80 -7.83
C LEU A 24 7.03 9.30 -8.94
N ASN A 25 5.78 9.64 -8.61
CA ASN A 25 4.82 10.17 -9.57
C ASN A 25 5.26 11.54 -10.11
N VAL A 26 5.75 12.44 -9.24
CA VAL A 26 6.32 13.73 -9.66
C VAL A 26 7.49 13.53 -10.63
N VAL A 27 8.41 12.60 -10.34
CA VAL A 27 9.56 12.31 -11.22
C VAL A 27 9.10 11.81 -12.60
N VAL A 28 8.10 10.94 -12.65
CA VAL A 28 7.52 10.44 -13.92
C VAL A 28 6.85 11.57 -14.71
N LEU A 29 6.13 12.47 -14.04
CA LEU A 29 5.48 13.61 -14.70
C LEU A 29 6.51 14.60 -15.27
N LEU A 30 7.60 14.86 -14.53
CA LEU A 30 8.72 15.65 -15.04
C LEU A 30 9.40 14.98 -16.23
N ALA A 31 9.59 13.66 -16.20
CA ALA A 31 10.15 12.91 -17.33
C ALA A 31 9.27 12.93 -18.58
N THR A 32 7.96 13.15 -18.42
CA THR A 32 6.98 13.26 -19.51
C THR A 32 6.71 14.71 -19.95
N ASN A 33 7.61 15.65 -19.62
CA ASN A 33 7.56 17.07 -19.97
C ASN A 33 6.42 17.89 -19.32
N HIS A 34 5.88 17.45 -18.18
CA HIS A 34 4.98 18.32 -17.41
C HIS A 34 5.76 19.43 -16.72
N THR A 35 5.13 20.59 -16.54
CA THR A 35 5.75 21.70 -15.80
C THR A 35 5.87 21.34 -14.31
N LEU A 36 6.90 21.85 -13.62
CA LEU A 36 7.10 21.61 -12.18
C LEU A 36 5.84 21.80 -11.31
N PRO A 37 5.09 22.91 -11.40
CA PRO A 37 3.89 23.09 -10.57
C PRO A 37 2.78 22.08 -10.89
N GLU A 38 2.63 21.72 -12.16
CA GLU A 38 1.65 20.71 -12.60
C GLU A 38 2.04 19.31 -12.12
N ALA A 39 3.31 18.94 -12.27
CA ALA A 39 3.85 17.68 -11.83
C ALA A 39 3.68 17.48 -10.31
N VAL A 40 3.89 18.53 -9.51
CA VAL A 40 3.70 18.49 -8.06
C VAL A 40 2.21 18.33 -7.70
N ALA A 41 1.32 19.11 -8.31
CA ALA A 41 -0.11 19.03 -8.01
C ALA A 41 -0.69 17.65 -8.36
N MET A 42 -0.39 17.15 -9.57
CA MET A 42 -0.83 15.83 -10.02
C MET A 42 -0.14 14.71 -9.25
N GLY A 43 1.16 14.82 -8.99
CA GLY A 43 1.93 13.82 -8.26
C GLY A 43 1.45 13.64 -6.82
N VAL A 44 1.09 14.72 -6.13
CA VAL A 44 0.47 14.67 -4.80
C VAL A 44 -0.89 13.99 -4.87
N PHE A 45 -1.78 14.43 -5.77
CA PHE A 45 -3.14 13.89 -5.87
C PHE A 45 -3.15 12.41 -6.23
N TYR A 46 -2.50 12.03 -7.33
CA TYR A 46 -2.46 10.65 -7.81
C TYR A 46 -1.59 9.75 -6.93
N GLY A 47 -0.49 10.27 -6.38
CA GLY A 47 0.37 9.52 -5.45
C GLY A 47 -0.37 9.09 -4.19
N PHE A 48 -1.12 10.00 -3.56
CA PHE A 48 -1.94 9.66 -2.39
C PHE A 48 -3.15 8.80 -2.73
N ALA A 49 -3.82 9.07 -3.85
CA ALA A 49 -4.92 8.21 -4.31
C ALA A 49 -4.45 6.76 -4.51
N MET A 50 -3.28 6.57 -5.11
CA MET A 50 -2.73 5.22 -5.32
C MET A 50 -2.29 4.55 -4.02
N ALA A 51 -1.74 5.32 -3.07
CA ALA A 51 -1.44 4.81 -1.74
C ALA A 51 -2.71 4.30 -1.02
N LEU A 52 -3.82 5.04 -1.11
CA LEU A 52 -5.11 4.61 -0.55
C LEU A 52 -5.60 3.30 -1.18
N VAL A 53 -5.53 3.19 -2.52
CA VAL A 53 -5.92 1.96 -3.23
C VAL A 53 -5.10 0.77 -2.75
N LEU A 54 -3.78 0.92 -2.61
CA LEU A 54 -2.90 -0.15 -2.13
C LEU A 54 -3.23 -0.57 -0.70
N VAL A 55 -3.55 0.38 0.19
CA VAL A 55 -3.98 0.08 1.56
C VAL A 55 -5.29 -0.71 1.55
N ILE A 56 -6.26 -0.32 0.72
CA ILE A 56 -7.54 -1.04 0.61
C ILE A 56 -7.31 -2.47 0.12
N VAL A 57 -6.53 -2.64 -0.95
CA VAL A 57 -6.22 -3.96 -1.52
C VAL A 57 -5.49 -4.83 -0.48
N ALA A 58 -4.48 -4.29 0.21
CA ALA A 58 -3.76 -5.02 1.25
C ALA A 58 -4.69 -5.41 2.41
N THR A 59 -5.60 -4.53 2.80
CA THR A 59 -6.58 -4.80 3.86
C THR A 59 -7.54 -5.91 3.44
N VAL A 60 -8.16 -5.80 2.26
CA VAL A 60 -9.08 -6.81 1.71
C VAL A 60 -8.38 -8.16 1.58
N TRP A 61 -7.15 -8.17 1.06
CA TRP A 61 -6.34 -9.38 0.94
C TRP A 61 -6.10 -10.02 2.29
N ASN A 62 -5.68 -9.24 3.29
CA ASN A 62 -5.41 -9.75 4.63
C ASN A 62 -6.68 -10.32 5.29
N THR A 63 -7.80 -9.60 5.19
CA THR A 63 -9.11 -10.04 5.71
C THR A 63 -9.57 -11.34 5.05
N HIS A 64 -9.44 -11.46 3.73
CA HIS A 64 -9.87 -12.68 3.02
C HIS A 64 -8.98 -13.88 3.36
N ARG A 65 -7.67 -13.65 3.54
CA ARG A 65 -6.72 -14.71 3.93
C ARG A 65 -7.00 -15.22 5.33
N GLU A 66 -7.25 -14.32 6.27
CA GLU A 66 -7.57 -14.65 7.66
C GLU A 66 -8.90 -15.42 7.76
N ALA A 67 -9.91 -15.04 6.98
CA ALA A 67 -11.19 -15.77 6.91
C ALA A 67 -11.05 -17.19 6.32
N SER A 68 -10.12 -17.38 5.37
CA SER A 68 -9.84 -18.69 4.77
C SER A 68 -9.11 -19.60 5.77
N ASP A 69 -8.08 -19.06 6.44
CA ASP A 69 -7.32 -19.79 7.46
C ASP A 69 -8.23 -20.22 8.65
N SER A 70 -9.25 -19.43 9.01
CA SER A 70 -10.21 -19.82 10.06
C SER A 70 -11.18 -20.93 9.62
N ALA A 71 -11.61 -20.93 8.36
CA ALA A 71 -12.55 -21.94 7.84
C ALA A 71 -11.89 -23.33 7.69
N ASP A 72 -10.61 -23.36 7.35
CA ASP A 72 -9.83 -24.59 7.26
C ASP A 72 -9.55 -25.19 8.66
N ALA A 73 -9.41 -24.34 9.68
CA ALA A 73 -9.24 -24.79 11.07
C ALA A 73 -10.53 -25.41 11.65
N GLU A 74 -11.69 -24.82 11.36
CA GLU A 74 -13.01 -25.30 11.83
C GLU A 74 -13.46 -26.59 11.11
N SER A 75 -12.98 -26.84 9.88
CA SER A 75 -13.26 -28.08 9.13
C SER A 75 -12.36 -29.26 9.53
N ALA A 76 -11.35 -29.03 10.37
CA ALA A 76 -10.39 -30.04 10.83
C ALA A 76 -10.70 -30.61 12.23
N GLU A 77 -11.74 -30.12 12.91
CA GLU A 77 -12.32 -30.67 14.15
C GLU A 77 -13.50 -31.61 13.86
#